data_AF-A0A963VP28-F1
#
_entry.id   AF-A0A963VP28-F1
#
_cell.length_a   1.000
_cell.length_b   1.000
_cell.length_c   1.000
_cell.angle_alpha   90.00
_cell.angle_beta   90.00
_cell.angle_gamma   90.00
#
_symmetry.space_group_name_H-M   'P 1'
#
loop_
_entity.id
_entity.type
_entity.pdbx_description
1 polymer ?
#
loop_
_entity_poly.entity_id
_entity_poly.type
_entity_poly.pdbx_seq_one_letter_code
_entity_poly.pdbx_strand_id
1 'polypeptide(L)'
;MTANEPVQSDWTAMEEDTNLGKRRAAALNEKGNASYLERRQEIVNAAAGVFLRKGYENSTLKNIADELGIDRASLYYYASSKKYLFDEVLKQASEKNIEYIEDVAKREMTATEKLSLAIAGLMNSYSRDYPYLAIFLQQYLQSSSAEGDTTKQASGDWGRRYYNALRSIIQEGKDKGEFEFPLPVGVATNALIGMVNWIQLAKGPNAARSKSSGSKDRVSDTLGAELARFILKSLLK
;
A
#
# COMPACT_ATOMS: atom_id res chain seq x y z
N MET A 1 -16.50 23.75 10.36
CA MET A 1 -16.71 22.80 9.25
C MET A 1 -16.09 23.42 8.01
N THR A 2 -14.85 23.07 7.70
CA THR A 2 -14.15 23.49 6.48
C THR A 2 -14.23 22.35 5.47
N ALA A 3 -14.60 22.66 4.23
CA ALA A 3 -14.70 21.66 3.17
C ALA A 3 -13.30 21.15 2.80
N ASN A 4 -13.18 19.84 2.58
CA ASN A 4 -11.92 19.23 2.16
C ASN A 4 -11.73 19.50 0.65
N GLU A 5 -10.75 20.32 0.29
CA GLU A 5 -10.40 20.55 -1.11
C GLU A 5 -9.73 19.30 -1.71
N PRO A 6 -9.93 18.99 -3.00
CA PRO A 6 -9.32 17.82 -3.62
C PRO A 6 -7.81 18.01 -3.73
N VAL A 7 -7.04 17.06 -3.15
CA VAL A 7 -5.58 17.11 -3.08
C VAL A 7 -4.96 17.13 -4.48
N GLN A 8 -4.45 18.29 -4.90
CA GLN A 8 -3.68 18.46 -6.12
C GLN A 8 -2.27 17.89 -5.90
N SER A 9 -1.89 16.90 -6.69
CA SER A 9 -0.61 16.20 -6.51
C SER A 9 0.54 16.91 -7.26
N ASP A 10 1.58 17.28 -6.53
CA ASP A 10 2.81 18.00 -6.94
C ASP A 10 3.73 17.22 -7.92
N TRP A 11 3.17 16.73 -9.03
CA TRP A 11 3.91 16.10 -10.14
C TRP A 11 3.97 17.00 -11.39
N THR A 12 3.46 18.21 -11.26
CA THR A 12 3.36 19.26 -12.28
C THR A 12 4.74 19.70 -12.77
N ALA A 13 5.64 20.10 -11.86
CA ALA A 13 6.85 20.86 -12.17
C ALA A 13 7.90 20.21 -13.12
N MET A 14 7.81 18.91 -13.46
CA MET A 14 8.80 18.25 -14.34
C MET A 14 8.26 17.75 -15.70
N GLU A 15 6.93 17.69 -15.91
CA GLU A 15 6.32 17.41 -17.23
C GLU A 15 5.37 18.53 -17.71
N GLU A 16 5.20 19.59 -16.91
CA GLU A 16 4.21 20.65 -17.14
C GLU A 16 4.30 21.29 -18.51
N ASP A 17 5.48 21.51 -19.07
CA ASP A 17 5.60 22.19 -20.37
C ASP A 17 5.22 21.35 -21.59
N THR A 18 4.92 20.06 -21.39
CA THR A 18 4.39 19.23 -22.48
C THR A 18 2.89 19.48 -22.66
N ASN A 19 2.46 19.65 -23.92
CA ASN A 19 1.05 19.85 -24.28
C ASN A 19 0.17 18.62 -23.87
N LEU A 20 0.79 17.45 -23.70
CA LEU A 20 0.14 16.26 -23.16
C LEU A 20 -0.01 16.34 -21.62
N GLY A 21 1.04 16.78 -20.90
CA GLY A 21 1.00 17.01 -19.45
C GLY A 21 -0.09 18.01 -19.03
N LYS A 22 -0.16 19.18 -19.69
CA LYS A 22 -1.20 20.19 -19.44
C LYS A 22 -2.62 19.62 -19.63
N ARG A 23 -2.84 18.79 -20.67
CA ARG A 23 -4.13 18.12 -20.93
C ARG A 23 -4.48 17.02 -19.92
N ARG A 24 -3.50 16.30 -19.38
CA ARG A 24 -3.71 15.34 -18.26
C ARG A 24 -4.09 16.07 -16.98
N ALA A 25 -3.39 17.15 -16.64
CA ALA A 25 -3.67 17.95 -15.44
C ALA A 25 -5.07 18.57 -15.49
N ALA A 26 -5.48 19.12 -16.64
CA ALA A 26 -6.84 19.65 -16.84
C ALA A 26 -7.92 18.57 -16.61
N ALA A 27 -7.73 17.36 -17.17
CA ALA A 27 -8.65 16.23 -16.99
C ALA A 27 -8.72 15.66 -15.55
N LEU A 28 -7.78 16.03 -14.68
CA LEU A 28 -7.80 15.71 -13.25
C LEU A 28 -8.45 16.83 -12.41
N ASN A 29 -8.37 18.08 -12.87
CA ASN A 29 -8.86 19.26 -12.15
C ASN A 29 -10.36 19.52 -12.39
N GLU A 30 -10.88 19.20 -13.58
CA GLU A 30 -12.32 19.27 -13.84
C GLU A 30 -13.03 18.10 -13.15
N LYS A 31 -13.98 18.42 -12.24
CA LYS A 31 -14.87 17.43 -11.60
C LYS A 31 -15.78 16.77 -12.64
N GLY A 32 -15.25 15.78 -13.34
CA GLY A 32 -16.02 14.94 -14.25
C GLY A 32 -15.37 14.75 -15.60
N ASN A 33 -14.64 13.65 -15.72
CA ASN A 33 -15.20 12.60 -16.54
C ASN A 33 -15.13 11.27 -15.79
N ALA A 34 -16.28 10.76 -15.35
CA ALA A 34 -16.34 9.47 -14.65
C ALA A 34 -15.72 8.35 -15.50
N SER A 35 -15.92 8.41 -16.82
CA SER A 35 -15.29 7.52 -17.80
C SER A 35 -13.75 7.64 -17.83
N TYR A 36 -13.18 8.83 -17.59
CA TYR A 36 -11.71 8.99 -17.49
C TYR A 36 -11.17 8.32 -16.23
N LEU A 37 -11.84 8.50 -15.08
CA LEU A 37 -11.43 7.88 -13.81
C LEU A 37 -11.60 6.36 -13.85
N GLU A 38 -12.71 5.86 -14.40
CA GLU A 38 -12.97 4.45 -14.65
C GLU A 38 -11.89 3.84 -15.57
N ARG A 39 -11.65 4.45 -16.74
CA ARG A 39 -10.62 3.98 -17.68
C ARG A 39 -9.21 4.03 -17.10
N ARG A 40 -8.90 5.05 -16.29
CA ARG A 40 -7.65 5.13 -15.53
C ARG A 40 -7.55 3.98 -14.52
N GLN A 41 -8.63 3.64 -13.83
CA GLN A 41 -8.66 2.54 -12.86
C GLN A 41 -8.53 1.16 -13.54
N GLU A 42 -9.16 0.96 -14.69
CA GLU A 42 -8.92 -0.22 -15.54
C GLU A 42 -7.44 -0.34 -15.93
N ILE A 43 -6.81 0.76 -16.33
CA ILE A 43 -5.39 0.81 -16.71
C ILE A 43 -4.48 0.46 -15.53
N VAL A 44 -4.76 0.97 -14.32
CA VAL A 44 -4.01 0.62 -13.10
C VAL A 44 -4.22 -0.86 -12.75
N ASN A 45 -5.45 -1.39 -12.87
CA ASN A 45 -5.73 -2.81 -12.63
C ASN A 45 -5.00 -3.72 -13.64
N ALA A 46 -4.97 -3.36 -14.92
CA ALA A 46 -4.21 -4.09 -15.96
C ALA A 46 -2.70 -4.01 -15.71
N ALA A 47 -2.18 -2.85 -15.30
CA ALA A 47 -0.79 -2.70 -14.88
C ALA A 47 -0.45 -3.62 -13.71
N ALA A 48 -1.33 -3.71 -12.69
CA ALA A 48 -1.18 -4.63 -11.57
C ALA A 48 -1.17 -6.11 -12.01
N GLY A 49 -2.01 -6.51 -12.97
CA GLY A 49 -1.95 -7.86 -13.54
C GLY A 49 -0.63 -8.14 -14.30
N VAL A 50 -0.16 -7.16 -15.07
CA VAL A 50 1.06 -7.28 -15.89
C VAL A 50 2.33 -7.34 -15.03
N PHE A 51 2.52 -6.44 -14.04
CA PHE A 51 3.74 -6.50 -13.23
C PHE A 51 3.74 -7.70 -12.27
N LEU A 52 2.57 -8.24 -11.87
CA LEU A 52 2.49 -9.46 -11.06
C LEU A 52 2.95 -10.68 -11.86
N ARG A 53 2.54 -10.79 -13.13
CA ARG A 53 2.89 -11.93 -13.99
C ARG A 53 4.30 -11.85 -14.59
N LYS A 54 4.81 -10.64 -14.91
CA LYS A 54 6.10 -10.45 -15.60
C LYS A 54 7.23 -9.90 -14.70
N GLY A 55 6.89 -9.38 -13.52
CA GLY A 55 7.77 -8.52 -12.73
C GLY A 55 7.83 -7.10 -13.30
N TYR A 56 8.18 -6.12 -12.46
CA TYR A 56 8.30 -4.72 -12.88
C TYR A 56 9.35 -4.55 -14.00
N GLU A 57 10.54 -5.15 -13.87
CA GLU A 57 11.63 -4.97 -14.85
C GLU A 57 11.25 -5.45 -16.27
N ASN A 58 10.79 -6.70 -16.40
CA ASN A 58 10.49 -7.31 -17.71
C ASN A 58 9.17 -6.83 -18.33
N SER A 59 8.45 -5.92 -17.66
CA SER A 59 7.21 -5.34 -18.17
C SER A 59 7.45 -4.05 -18.94
N THR A 60 6.54 -3.75 -19.85
CA THR A 60 6.55 -2.52 -20.67
C THR A 60 5.15 -1.91 -20.73
N LEU A 61 5.06 -0.61 -21.00
CA LEU A 61 3.78 0.05 -21.30
C LEU A 61 3.06 -0.63 -22.47
N LYS A 62 3.78 -1.17 -23.45
CA LYS A 62 3.18 -1.96 -24.53
C LYS A 62 2.39 -3.14 -23.98
N ASN A 63 2.94 -3.92 -23.03
CA ASN A 63 2.23 -5.07 -22.47
C ASN A 63 0.94 -4.70 -21.74
N ILE A 64 0.85 -3.48 -21.18
CA ILE A 64 -0.36 -2.99 -20.51
C ILE A 64 -1.39 -2.52 -21.55
N ALA A 65 -0.95 -1.91 -22.65
CA ALA A 65 -1.80 -1.56 -23.78
C ALA A 65 -2.35 -2.83 -24.47
N ASP A 66 -1.48 -3.83 -24.71
CA ASP A 66 -1.83 -5.14 -25.28
C ASP A 66 -2.89 -5.86 -24.42
N GLU A 67 -2.75 -5.84 -23.08
CA GLU A 67 -3.70 -6.44 -22.12
C GLU A 67 -5.11 -5.83 -22.21
N LEU A 68 -5.19 -4.53 -22.51
CA LEU A 68 -6.44 -3.76 -22.59
C LEU A 68 -7.02 -3.68 -24.01
N GLY A 69 -6.33 -4.25 -25.00
CA GLY A 69 -6.71 -4.13 -26.42
C GLY A 69 -6.65 -2.69 -26.96
N ILE A 70 -5.81 -1.82 -26.37
CA ILE A 70 -5.64 -0.43 -26.81
C ILE A 70 -4.29 -0.18 -27.46
N ASP A 71 -4.19 0.90 -28.23
CA ASP A 71 -2.90 1.36 -28.74
C ASP A 71 -2.08 2.10 -27.66
N ARG A 72 -0.79 2.26 -27.93
CA ARG A 72 0.16 2.86 -26.99
C ARG A 72 -0.06 4.37 -26.78
N ALA A 73 -0.56 5.10 -27.77
CA ALA A 73 -0.86 6.54 -27.63
C ALA A 73 -2.10 6.75 -26.75
N SER A 74 -3.13 5.91 -26.90
CA SER A 74 -4.27 5.87 -25.98
C SER A 74 -3.84 5.58 -24.54
N LEU A 75 -2.93 4.62 -24.31
CA LEU A 75 -2.38 4.40 -22.96
C LEU A 75 -1.60 5.62 -22.44
N TYR A 76 -0.80 6.27 -23.30
CA TYR A 76 -0.04 7.48 -22.92
C TYR A 76 -0.92 8.67 -22.53
N TYR A 77 -2.19 8.72 -22.94
CA TYR A 77 -3.12 9.73 -22.43
C TYR A 77 -3.31 9.61 -20.91
N TYR A 78 -3.41 8.39 -20.37
CA TYR A 78 -3.63 8.14 -18.93
C TYR A 78 -2.34 7.94 -18.12
N ALA A 79 -1.24 7.53 -18.76
CA ALA A 79 0.01 7.15 -18.09
C ALA A 79 1.22 7.87 -18.68
N SER A 80 1.98 8.60 -17.86
CA SER A 80 3.26 9.20 -18.29
C SER A 80 4.36 8.16 -18.49
N SER A 81 4.45 7.18 -17.57
CA SER A 81 5.55 6.20 -17.57
C SER A 81 5.17 4.85 -16.96
N LYS A 82 6.04 3.85 -17.14
CA LYS A 82 5.95 2.56 -16.45
C LYS A 82 6.02 2.75 -14.92
N LYS A 83 6.88 3.66 -14.44
CA LYS A 83 7.01 3.98 -13.03
C LYS A 83 5.73 4.59 -12.47
N TYR A 84 5.11 5.53 -13.19
CA TYR A 84 3.84 6.15 -12.78
C TYR A 84 2.77 5.09 -12.52
N LEU A 85 2.54 4.16 -13.46
CA LEU A 85 1.56 3.08 -13.25
C LEU A 85 1.93 2.16 -12.10
N PHE A 86 3.23 1.89 -11.89
CA PHE A 86 3.69 1.10 -10.76
C PHE A 86 3.45 1.79 -9.41
N ASP A 87 3.73 3.10 -9.33
CA ASP A 87 3.42 3.91 -8.16
C ASP A 87 1.90 3.89 -7.88
N GLU A 88 1.05 4.06 -8.90
CA GLU A 88 -0.42 3.99 -8.75
C GLU A 88 -0.93 2.61 -8.30
N VAL A 89 -0.31 1.51 -8.74
CA VAL A 89 -0.63 0.16 -8.26
C VAL A 89 -0.28 0.00 -6.78
N LEU A 90 0.89 0.48 -6.35
CA LEU A 90 1.34 0.42 -4.95
C LEU A 90 0.48 1.32 -4.05
N LYS A 91 0.09 2.50 -4.54
CA LYS A 91 -0.89 3.39 -3.91
C LYS A 91 -2.22 2.69 -3.67
N GLN A 92 -2.82 2.07 -4.69
CA GLN A 92 -4.09 1.36 -4.58
C GLN A 92 -4.01 0.16 -3.62
N ALA A 93 -2.90 -0.58 -3.60
CA ALA A 93 -2.68 -1.68 -2.66
C ALA A 93 -2.48 -1.17 -1.21
N SER A 94 -1.86 0.00 -1.03
CA SER A 94 -1.68 0.63 0.28
C SER A 94 -3.02 1.05 0.88
N GLU A 95 -3.87 1.76 0.11
CA GLU A 95 -5.20 2.20 0.56
C GLU A 95 -6.06 1.01 1.01
N LYS A 96 -6.18 -0.05 0.19
CA LYS A 96 -6.95 -1.26 0.54
C LYS A 96 -6.50 -1.91 1.86
N ASN A 97 -5.18 -1.94 2.10
CA ASN A 97 -4.63 -2.48 3.35
C ASN A 97 -4.94 -1.58 4.56
N ILE A 98 -4.98 -0.26 4.36
CA ILE A 98 -5.34 0.70 5.41
C ILE A 98 -6.83 0.61 5.73
N GLU A 99 -7.70 0.65 4.72
CA GLU A 99 -9.14 0.45 4.86
C GLU A 99 -9.46 -0.86 5.60
N TYR A 100 -8.75 -1.95 5.27
CA TYR A 100 -8.89 -3.23 5.95
C TYR A 100 -8.54 -3.16 7.45
N ILE A 101 -7.43 -2.53 7.82
CA ILE A 101 -7.05 -2.40 9.26
C ILE A 101 -7.98 -1.43 9.98
N GLU A 102 -8.39 -0.34 9.33
CA GLU A 102 -9.37 0.62 9.87
C GLU A 102 -10.74 -0.02 10.10
N ASP A 103 -11.15 -0.98 9.26
CA ASP A 103 -12.33 -1.81 9.50
C ASP A 103 -12.11 -2.79 10.65
N VAL A 104 -11.02 -3.57 10.64
CA VAL A 104 -10.68 -4.53 11.71
C VAL A 104 -10.61 -3.86 13.09
N ALA A 105 -10.05 -2.65 13.19
CA ALA A 105 -9.99 -1.89 14.43
C ALA A 105 -11.38 -1.56 15.02
N LYS A 106 -12.41 -1.39 14.16
CA LYS A 106 -13.79 -1.04 14.55
C LYS A 106 -14.67 -2.26 14.86
N ARG A 107 -14.19 -3.49 14.65
CA ARG A 107 -15.00 -4.71 14.89
C ARG A 107 -15.20 -4.97 16.38
N GLU A 108 -16.32 -5.59 16.73
CA GLU A 108 -16.60 -6.08 18.09
C GLU A 108 -15.84 -7.40 18.33
N MET A 109 -14.56 -7.28 18.70
CA MET A 109 -13.62 -8.38 18.92
C MET A 109 -12.63 -7.99 20.04
N THR A 110 -11.89 -8.96 20.60
CA THR A 110 -10.76 -8.65 21.50
C THR A 110 -9.62 -7.96 20.74
N ALA A 111 -8.82 -7.14 21.41
CA ALA A 111 -7.67 -6.48 20.79
C ALA A 111 -6.66 -7.49 20.24
N THR A 112 -6.53 -8.64 20.91
CA THR A 112 -5.73 -9.80 20.52
C THR A 112 -6.18 -10.38 19.18
N GLU A 113 -7.48 -10.58 18.99
CA GLU A 113 -8.05 -11.04 17.72
C GLU A 113 -7.92 -9.98 16.63
N LYS A 114 -8.20 -8.71 16.93
CA LYS A 114 -8.02 -7.59 15.99
C LYS A 114 -6.58 -7.53 15.47
N LEU A 115 -5.60 -7.61 16.38
CA LEU A 115 -4.18 -7.57 16.01
C LEU A 115 -3.77 -8.79 15.21
N SER A 116 -4.24 -9.99 15.58
CA SER A 116 -4.04 -11.23 14.81
C SER A 116 -4.56 -11.08 13.38
N LEU A 117 -5.79 -10.58 13.23
CA LEU A 117 -6.50 -10.46 11.97
C LEU A 117 -5.87 -9.38 11.07
N ALA A 118 -5.48 -8.23 11.65
CA ALA A 118 -4.76 -7.18 10.94
C ALA A 118 -3.42 -7.69 10.38
N ILE A 119 -2.60 -8.37 11.20
CA ILE A 119 -1.31 -8.93 10.74
C ILE A 119 -1.52 -10.02 9.68
N ALA A 120 -2.49 -10.92 9.87
CA ALA A 120 -2.77 -11.99 8.91
C ALA A 120 -3.26 -11.45 7.56
N GLY A 121 -4.19 -10.49 7.55
CA GLY A 121 -4.71 -9.86 6.34
C GLY A 121 -3.63 -9.09 5.57
N LEU A 122 -2.80 -8.32 6.28
CA LEU A 122 -1.61 -7.68 5.70
C LEU A 122 -0.68 -8.70 5.02
N MET A 123 -0.34 -9.79 5.72
CA MET A 123 0.55 -10.82 5.17
C MET A 123 -0.05 -11.54 3.95
N ASN A 124 -1.37 -11.73 3.90
CA ASN A 124 -2.05 -12.29 2.74
C ASN A 124 -2.07 -11.30 1.55
N SER A 125 -2.32 -10.01 1.76
CA SER A 125 -2.17 -9.00 0.71
C SER A 125 -0.72 -8.96 0.21
N TYR A 126 0.29 -8.90 1.07
CA TYR A 126 1.69 -8.87 0.62
C TYR A 126 2.14 -10.13 -0.16
N SER A 127 1.52 -11.29 0.09
CA SER A 127 1.78 -12.50 -0.71
C SER A 127 1.18 -12.46 -2.11
N ARG A 128 0.09 -11.69 -2.28
CA ARG A 128 -0.69 -11.53 -3.51
C ARG A 128 -0.27 -10.30 -4.33
N ASP A 129 0.12 -9.23 -3.64
CA ASP A 129 0.13 -7.84 -4.10
C ASP A 129 1.51 -7.15 -3.91
N TYR A 130 2.58 -7.83 -4.34
CA TYR A 130 3.97 -7.35 -4.52
C TYR A 130 4.97 -7.38 -3.34
N PRO A 131 6.23 -7.85 -3.61
CA PRO A 131 7.37 -7.66 -2.69
C PRO A 131 7.89 -6.22 -2.63
N TYR A 132 7.44 -5.33 -3.54
CA TYR A 132 7.87 -3.93 -3.60
C TYR A 132 7.06 -2.99 -2.69
N LEU A 133 5.90 -3.45 -2.20
CA LEU A 133 5.04 -2.65 -1.31
C LEU A 133 5.75 -2.27 0.00
N ALA A 134 6.70 -3.11 0.44
CA ALA A 134 7.65 -2.83 1.52
C ALA A 134 8.52 -1.60 1.30
N ILE A 135 9.11 -1.49 0.10
CA ILE A 135 10.05 -0.44 -0.25
C ILE A 135 9.29 0.88 -0.37
N PHE A 136 8.08 0.84 -0.94
CA PHE A 136 7.16 1.97 -1.00
C PHE A 136 6.76 2.45 0.40
N LEU A 137 6.31 1.54 1.28
CA LEU A 137 5.93 1.86 2.66
C LEU A 137 7.11 2.36 3.49
N GLN A 138 8.33 1.85 3.26
CA GLN A 138 9.55 2.35 3.90
C GLN A 138 9.90 3.77 3.45
N GLN A 139 9.93 4.03 2.13
CA GLN A 139 10.17 5.37 1.58
C GLN A 139 9.14 6.37 2.09
N TYR A 140 7.88 5.94 2.20
CA TYR A 140 6.79 6.72 2.76
C TYR A 140 7.04 7.10 4.23
N LEU A 141 7.31 6.11 5.10
CA LEU A 141 7.56 6.34 6.52
C LEU A 141 8.76 7.27 6.74
N GLN A 142 9.82 7.13 5.93
CA GLN A 142 10.97 8.03 5.93
C GLN A 142 10.62 9.45 5.44
N SER A 143 9.73 9.59 4.45
CA SER A 143 9.25 10.90 4.00
C SER A 143 8.46 11.67 5.08
N SER A 144 7.79 10.95 6.00
CA SER A 144 7.06 11.57 7.11
C SER A 144 7.95 12.14 8.23
N SER A 145 9.26 11.85 8.21
CA SER A 145 10.25 12.44 9.13
C SER A 145 10.91 13.74 8.63
N ALA A 146 10.50 14.26 7.47
CA ALA A 146 11.02 15.52 6.92
C ALA A 146 9.88 16.54 6.74
N GLU A 147 9.80 17.53 7.63
CA GLU A 147 8.77 18.57 7.61
C GLU A 147 8.78 19.41 6.30
N GLY A 148 7.64 20.00 5.95
CA GLY A 148 7.51 21.05 4.93
C GLY A 148 7.64 20.61 3.46
N ASP A 149 6.60 20.00 2.87
CA ASP A 149 6.34 19.99 1.41
C ASP A 149 4.90 19.49 1.13
N THR A 150 4.21 19.98 0.10
CA THR A 150 2.77 19.73 -0.08
C THR A 150 2.41 18.35 -0.62
N THR A 151 3.32 17.72 -1.38
CA THR A 151 3.22 16.29 -1.76
C THR A 151 3.22 15.35 -0.54
N LYS A 152 3.60 15.84 0.65
CA LYS A 152 3.61 15.12 1.95
C LYS A 152 2.25 15.15 2.68
N GLN A 153 1.14 15.46 2.01
CA GLN A 153 -0.22 15.38 2.61
C GLN A 153 -1.00 14.09 2.27
N ALA A 154 -0.98 13.61 1.03
CA ALA A 154 -1.47 12.26 0.69
C ALA A 154 -0.40 11.16 0.95
N SER A 155 0.87 11.46 0.64
CA SER A 155 1.98 10.96 1.47
C SER A 155 1.84 11.57 2.88
N GLY A 156 2.36 11.01 3.96
CA GLY A 156 1.86 11.40 5.31
C GLY A 156 0.50 10.76 5.69
N ASP A 157 -0.65 11.17 5.12
CA ASP A 157 -1.99 10.75 5.61
C ASP A 157 -2.24 9.24 5.65
N TRP A 158 -1.86 8.47 4.63
CA TRP A 158 -1.92 7.00 4.68
C TRP A 158 -1.04 6.39 5.76
N GLY A 159 0.19 6.87 5.91
CA GLY A 159 1.09 6.40 6.97
C GLY A 159 0.53 6.74 8.36
N ARG A 160 -0.10 7.91 8.48
CA ARG A 160 -0.81 8.36 9.68
C ARG A 160 -2.06 7.51 9.95
N ARG A 161 -2.89 7.20 8.95
CA ARG A 161 -4.06 6.32 9.05
C ARG A 161 -3.65 4.90 9.43
N TYR A 162 -2.68 4.31 8.72
CA TYR A 162 -2.07 3.01 9.00
C TYR A 162 -1.54 2.92 10.44
N TYR A 163 -0.70 3.89 10.84
CA TYR A 163 -0.16 3.98 12.19
C TYR A 163 -1.26 4.14 13.23
N ASN A 164 -2.23 5.03 13.03
CA ASN A 164 -3.32 5.26 13.98
C ASN A 164 -4.23 4.03 14.13
N ALA A 165 -4.53 3.33 13.04
CA ALA A 165 -5.36 2.12 13.07
C ALA A 165 -4.67 1.00 13.87
N LEU A 166 -3.38 0.73 13.62
CA LEU A 166 -2.60 -0.23 14.43
C LEU A 166 -2.41 0.25 15.87
N ARG A 167 -2.12 1.54 16.09
CA ARG A 167 -1.97 2.14 17.43
C ARG A 167 -3.26 2.01 18.24
N SER A 168 -4.43 2.17 17.62
CA SER A 168 -5.72 2.07 18.30
C SER A 168 -5.96 0.66 18.85
N ILE A 169 -5.66 -0.39 18.07
CA ILE A 169 -5.75 -1.79 18.51
C ILE A 169 -4.77 -2.07 19.67
N ILE A 170 -3.53 -1.59 19.58
CA ILE A 170 -2.52 -1.78 20.64
C ILE A 170 -2.89 -1.00 21.92
N GLN A 171 -3.43 0.21 21.78
CA GLN A 171 -3.93 1.01 22.90
C GLN A 171 -5.11 0.31 23.57
N GLU A 172 -6.11 -0.13 22.79
CA GLU A 172 -7.28 -0.86 23.28
C GLU A 172 -6.89 -2.11 24.08
N GLY A 173 -5.95 -2.91 23.57
CA GLY A 173 -5.47 -4.09 24.29
C GLY A 173 -4.68 -3.76 25.56
N LYS A 174 -3.93 -2.65 25.59
CA LYS A 174 -3.28 -2.18 26.82
C LYS A 174 -4.29 -1.70 27.86
N ASP A 175 -5.31 -0.95 27.42
CA ASP A 175 -6.34 -0.38 28.30
C ASP A 175 -7.28 -1.47 28.86
N LYS A 176 -7.55 -2.52 28.09
CA LYS A 176 -8.29 -3.73 28.51
C LYS A 176 -7.45 -4.73 29.32
N GLY A 177 -6.13 -4.52 29.45
CA GLY A 177 -5.22 -5.46 30.10
C GLY A 177 -4.96 -6.75 29.30
N GLU A 178 -5.33 -6.79 28.02
CA GLU A 178 -4.98 -7.88 27.09
C GLU A 178 -3.49 -7.86 26.74
N PHE A 179 -2.85 -6.68 26.66
CA PHE A 179 -1.43 -6.55 26.30
C PHE A 179 -0.61 -5.92 27.44
N GLU A 180 0.47 -6.59 27.83
CA GLU A 180 1.39 -6.13 28.87
C GLU A 180 2.79 -5.91 28.29
N PHE A 181 3.22 -4.65 28.23
CA PHE A 181 4.56 -4.28 27.75
C PHE A 181 5.06 -3.00 28.44
N PRO A 182 6.37 -2.92 28.76
CA PRO A 182 6.98 -1.77 29.46
C PRO A 182 7.15 -0.53 28.57
N LEU A 183 6.93 -0.66 27.27
CA LEU A 183 7.15 0.40 26.28
C LEU A 183 5.96 1.38 26.20
N PRO A 184 6.20 2.63 25.75
CA PRO A 184 5.13 3.51 25.28
C PRO A 184 4.39 2.89 24.08
N VAL A 185 3.07 3.06 24.02
CA VAL A 185 2.21 2.47 22.96
C VAL A 185 2.69 2.81 21.54
N GLY A 186 3.15 4.05 21.31
CA GLY A 186 3.70 4.45 20.00
C GLY A 186 5.00 3.75 19.62
N VAL A 187 5.86 3.44 20.61
CA VAL A 187 7.10 2.68 20.39
C VAL A 187 6.77 1.22 20.06
N ALA A 188 5.83 0.61 20.79
CA ALA A 188 5.33 -0.74 20.48
C ALA A 188 4.68 -0.80 19.08
N THR A 189 3.93 0.24 18.69
CA THR A 189 3.33 0.36 17.35
C THR A 189 4.41 0.43 16.25
N ASN A 190 5.42 1.28 16.44
CA ASN A 190 6.53 1.39 15.48
C ASN A 190 7.37 0.11 15.41
N ALA A 191 7.56 -0.60 16.53
CA ALA A 191 8.22 -1.90 16.54
C ALA A 191 7.44 -2.96 15.76
N LEU A 192 6.11 -3.03 15.95
CA LEU A 192 5.21 -3.88 15.15
C LEU A 192 5.34 -3.59 13.66
N ILE A 193 5.22 -2.31 13.27
CA ILE A 193 5.34 -1.88 11.87
C ILE A 193 6.72 -2.26 11.31
N GLY A 194 7.79 -2.06 12.08
CA GLY A 194 9.14 -2.48 11.72
C GLY A 194 9.26 -3.98 11.46
N MET A 195 8.71 -4.83 12.35
CA MET A 195 8.70 -6.29 12.18
C MET A 195 7.90 -6.74 10.95
N VAL A 196 6.71 -6.16 10.76
CA VAL A 196 5.85 -6.40 9.59
C VAL A 196 6.58 -6.04 8.30
N ASN A 197 7.28 -4.90 8.26
CA ASN A 197 8.02 -4.43 7.09
C ASN A 197 9.31 -5.24 6.83
N TRP A 198 10.03 -5.66 7.88
CA TRP A 198 11.31 -6.36 7.75
C TRP A 198 11.17 -7.72 7.06
N ILE A 199 10.09 -8.45 7.33
CA ILE A 199 9.81 -9.75 6.67
C ILE A 199 9.60 -9.58 5.16
N GLN A 200 9.07 -8.44 4.73
CA GLN A 200 8.85 -8.15 3.33
C GLN A 200 10.20 -7.90 2.62
N LEU A 201 11.13 -7.17 3.26
CA LEU A 201 12.50 -6.97 2.76
C LEU A 201 13.31 -8.28 2.74
N ALA A 202 13.19 -9.11 3.77
CA ALA A 202 13.84 -10.42 3.84
C ALA A 202 13.36 -11.39 2.74
N LYS A 203 12.12 -11.23 2.27
CA LYS A 203 11.54 -11.92 1.09
C LYS A 203 11.90 -11.26 -0.25
N GLY A 204 12.98 -10.48 -0.31
CA GLY A 204 13.41 -9.69 -1.48
C GLY A 204 13.54 -10.47 -2.81
N PRO A 205 13.80 -9.78 -3.94
CA PRO A 205 13.45 -10.23 -5.30
C PRO A 205 13.99 -11.60 -5.76
N ASN A 206 14.96 -12.21 -5.06
CA ASN A 206 15.35 -13.61 -5.28
C ASN A 206 14.28 -14.66 -4.93
N ALA A 207 13.31 -14.37 -4.05
CA ALA A 207 12.23 -15.30 -3.71
C ALA A 207 11.31 -15.65 -4.91
N ALA A 208 11.25 -14.77 -5.91
CA ALA A 208 10.54 -14.98 -7.16
C ALA A 208 11.17 -16.07 -8.06
N ARG A 209 12.44 -16.47 -7.83
CA ARG A 209 13.13 -17.47 -8.67
C ARG A 209 12.77 -18.92 -8.35
N SER A 210 12.18 -19.20 -7.19
CA SER A 210 11.73 -20.56 -6.85
C SER A 210 10.41 -20.90 -7.55
N LYS A 211 10.48 -21.69 -8.62
CA LYS A 211 9.31 -22.27 -9.30
C LYS A 211 8.84 -23.52 -8.55
N SER A 212 7.94 -23.35 -7.59
CA SER A 212 7.08 -24.43 -7.10
C SER A 212 5.66 -23.90 -6.92
N SER A 213 4.74 -24.37 -7.77
CA SER A 213 3.30 -24.10 -7.67
C SER A 213 2.68 -25.03 -6.63
N GLY A 214 1.90 -24.47 -5.69
CA GLY A 214 1.04 -25.23 -4.79
C GLY A 214 1.34 -25.15 -3.28
N SER A 215 2.52 -24.72 -2.84
CA SER A 215 2.83 -24.61 -1.39
C SER A 215 3.04 -23.19 -0.87
N LYS A 216 3.24 -22.19 -1.74
CA LYS A 216 3.61 -20.81 -1.34
C LYS A 216 2.53 -20.12 -0.50
N ASP A 217 1.26 -20.28 -0.88
CA ASP A 217 0.13 -19.62 -0.19
C ASP A 217 0.00 -20.13 1.26
N ARG A 218 0.14 -21.44 1.47
CA ARG A 218 0.18 -22.02 2.82
C ARG A 218 1.35 -21.48 3.65
N VAL A 219 2.50 -21.19 3.04
CA VAL A 219 3.69 -20.67 3.73
C VAL A 219 3.58 -19.17 4.04
N SER A 220 2.89 -18.36 3.22
CA SER A 220 2.56 -16.98 3.62
C SER A 220 1.58 -16.93 4.77
N ASP A 221 0.54 -17.77 4.72
CA ASP A 221 -0.49 -17.82 5.75
C ASP A 221 0.05 -18.36 7.08
N THR A 222 0.91 -19.40 7.06
CA THR A 222 1.58 -19.87 8.29
C THR A 222 2.58 -18.86 8.82
N LEU A 223 3.42 -18.24 7.99
CA LEU A 223 4.42 -17.28 8.48
C LEU A 223 3.76 -16.01 9.07
N GLY A 224 2.67 -15.53 8.45
CA GLY A 224 1.90 -14.41 8.99
C GLY A 224 1.23 -14.75 10.32
N ALA A 225 0.62 -15.94 10.43
CA ALA A 225 0.04 -16.42 11.67
C ALA A 225 1.09 -16.73 12.75
N GLU A 226 2.27 -17.24 12.38
CA GLU A 226 3.40 -17.46 13.30
C GLU A 226 4.02 -16.15 13.77
N LEU A 227 4.12 -15.14 12.91
CA LEU A 227 4.53 -13.80 13.33
C LEU A 227 3.50 -13.18 14.27
N ALA A 228 2.20 -13.22 13.92
CA ALA A 228 1.14 -12.74 14.79
C ALA A 228 1.22 -13.45 16.16
N ARG A 229 1.36 -14.78 16.17
CA ARG A 229 1.56 -15.56 17.41
C ARG A 229 2.86 -15.20 18.15
N PHE A 230 3.97 -14.94 17.47
CA PHE A 230 5.24 -14.56 18.09
C PHE A 230 5.15 -13.17 18.73
N ILE A 231 4.62 -12.19 17.99
CA ILE A 231 4.41 -10.82 18.47
C ILE A 231 3.44 -10.84 19.64
N LEU A 232 2.29 -11.51 19.51
CA LEU A 232 1.33 -11.65 20.60
C LEU A 232 1.97 -12.35 21.80
N LYS A 233 2.69 -13.45 21.62
CA LYS A 233 3.44 -14.12 22.71
C LYS A 233 4.54 -13.25 23.33
N SER A 234 5.00 -12.20 22.66
CA SER A 234 5.93 -11.19 23.24
C SER A 234 5.22 -10.01 23.92
N LEU A 235 3.90 -9.89 23.74
CA LEU A 235 3.02 -8.87 24.34
C LEU A 235 2.04 -9.46 25.38
N LEU A 236 1.95 -10.79 25.43
CA LEU A 236 1.20 -11.62 26.36
C LEU A 236 2.19 -12.33 27.31
N LYS A 237 1.67 -12.91 28.40
CA LYS A 237 2.45 -13.77 29.32
C LYS A 237 2.68 -15.17 28.74
#